data_AF-A0A2N2F0J0-F1
#
_entry.id   AF-A0A2N2F0J0-F1
#
_cell.length_a   1.000
_cell.length_b   1.000
_cell.length_c   1.000
_cell.angle_alpha   90.00
_cell.angle_beta   90.00
_cell.angle_gamma   90.00
#
_symmetry.space_group_name_H-M   'P 1'
#
loop_
_entity.id
_entity.type
_entity.pdbx_description
1 polymer ?
#
loop_
_entity_poly.entity_id
_entity_poly.type
_entity_poly.pdbx_seq_one_letter_code
_entity_poly.pdbx_strand_id
1 'polypeptide(L)'
;MTASERRKNYLVEKSYQMKPVYLIAGAFLIITAIIEIQILMLLKTVLPEIAMIETRDEIFRFGIFIMAQLFVIFAALAVTTTIHLHRFVGPLARLTREITAMTRDSNYKILTVRKNDAMRSFVETLNTILSKISQ
;
A
#
# COMPACT_ATOMS: atom_id res chain seq x y z
N MET A 1 29.91 -4.14 5.36
CA MET A 1 28.57 -4.72 5.59
C MET A 1 28.65 -6.22 5.41
N THR A 2 28.39 -6.97 6.48
CA THR A 2 28.37 -8.44 6.45
C THR A 2 27.07 -8.94 5.81
N ALA A 3 27.04 -10.20 5.37
CA ALA A 3 25.86 -10.79 4.71
C ALA A 3 24.61 -10.80 5.62
N SER A 4 24.79 -10.91 6.95
CA SER A 4 23.67 -10.90 7.91
C SER A 4 23.03 -9.52 8.04
N GLU A 5 23.82 -8.44 8.00
CA GLU A 5 23.34 -7.05 8.05
C GLU A 5 22.50 -6.69 6.83
N ARG A 6 22.91 -7.14 5.63
CA ARG A 6 22.13 -6.96 4.40
C ARG A 6 20.77 -7.63 4.49
N ARG A 7 20.72 -8.87 5.00
CA ARG A 7 19.48 -9.63 5.15
C ARG A 7 18.53 -9.00 6.18
N LYS A 8 19.06 -8.50 7.29
CA LYS A 8 18.28 -7.80 8.33
C LYS A 8 17.67 -6.50 7.81
N ASN A 9 18.45 -5.68 7.09
CA ASN A 9 17.94 -4.43 6.51
C ASN A 9 16.87 -4.66 5.44
N TYR A 10 17.03 -5.70 4.61
CA TYR A 10 16.03 -6.09 3.63
C TYR A 10 14.71 -6.52 4.28
N LEU A 11 14.77 -7.28 5.37
CA LEU A 11 13.58 -7.71 6.13
C LEU A 11 12.87 -6.54 6.82
N VAL A 12 13.62 -5.57 7.35
CA VAL A 12 13.05 -4.35 7.94
C VAL A 12 12.30 -3.55 6.88
N GLU A 13 12.88 -3.32 5.70
CA GLU A 13 12.22 -2.61 4.59
C GLU A 13 10.95 -3.32 4.12
N LYS A 14 10.94 -4.66 4.07
CA LYS A 14 9.74 -5.44 3.74
C LYS A 14 8.63 -5.26 4.79
N SER A 15 8.97 -5.15 6.07
CA SER A 15 7.96 -4.94 7.13
C SER A 15 7.23 -3.60 7.00
N TYR A 16 7.92 -2.54 6.56
CA TYR A 16 7.32 -1.23 6.28
C TYR A 16 6.45 -1.25 5.02
N GLN A 17 6.80 -2.05 4.01
CA GLN A 17 6.01 -2.20 2.79
C GLN A 17 4.72 -3.00 3.00
N MET A 18 4.74 -4.00 3.88
CA MET A 18 3.59 -4.88 4.10
C MET A 18 2.51 -4.28 5.02
N LYS A 19 2.89 -3.38 5.94
CA LYS A 19 1.93 -2.73 6.85
C LYS A 19 0.77 -2.01 6.11
N PRO A 20 1.02 -1.15 5.11
CA PRO A 20 -0.05 -0.51 4.34
C PRO A 20 -0.90 -1.54 3.59
N VAL A 21 -0.27 -2.57 3.02
CA VAL A 21 -0.97 -3.62 2.26
C VAL A 21 -1.95 -4.37 3.15
N TYR A 22 -1.53 -4.79 4.36
CA TYR A 22 -2.43 -5.46 5.31
C TYR A 22 -3.53 -4.54 5.82
N LEU A 23 -3.24 -3.25 6.03
CA LEU A 23 -4.23 -2.29 6.49
C LEU A 23 -5.32 -2.06 5.43
N ILE A 24 -4.93 -1.92 4.17
CA ILE A 24 -5.86 -1.80 3.03
C ILE A 24 -6.64 -3.10 2.83
N ALA A 25 -5.98 -4.26 2.92
CA ALA A 25 -6.63 -5.57 2.83
C ALA A 25 -7.68 -5.76 3.94
N GLY A 26 -7.33 -5.41 5.18
CA GLY A 26 -8.25 -5.47 6.31
C GLY A 26 -9.44 -4.52 6.13
N ALA A 27 -9.20 -3.26 5.75
CA ALA A 27 -10.26 -2.30 5.46
C ALA A 27 -11.19 -2.79 4.34
N PHE A 28 -10.64 -3.38 3.29
CA PHE A 28 -11.41 -3.93 2.19
C PHE A 28 -12.32 -5.09 2.61
N LEU A 29 -11.80 -6.02 3.44
CA LEU A 29 -12.61 -7.11 3.99
C LEU A 29 -13.76 -6.60 4.85
N ILE A 30 -13.51 -5.60 5.69
CA ILE A 30 -14.54 -4.98 6.54
C ILE A 30 -15.62 -4.33 5.67
N ILE A 31 -15.23 -3.52 4.67
CA ILE A 31 -16.18 -2.87 3.77
C ILE A 31 -17.01 -3.91 3.00
N THR A 32 -16.37 -4.97 2.51
CA THR A 32 -17.05 -6.05 1.77
C THR A 32 -18.08 -6.76 2.66
N ALA A 33 -17.71 -7.09 3.90
CA ALA A 33 -18.63 -7.70 4.86
C ALA A 33 -19.82 -6.78 5.17
N ILE A 34 -19.59 -5.47 5.33
CA ILE A 34 -20.67 -4.49 5.54
C ILE A 34 -21.62 -4.46 4.34
N ILE A 35 -21.10 -4.42 3.11
CA ILE A 35 -21.91 -4.42 1.89
C ILE A 35 -22.75 -5.69 1.81
N GLU A 36 -22.15 -6.86 2.05
CA GLU A 36 -22.85 -8.14 2.01
C GLU A 36 -23.98 -8.20 3.04
N ILE A 37 -23.72 -7.75 4.27
CA ILE A 37 -24.74 -7.64 5.32
C ILE A 37 -25.88 -6.73 4.89
N GLN A 38 -25.58 -5.56 4.30
CA GLN A 38 -26.63 -4.65 3.82
C GLN A 38 -27.46 -5.25 2.69
N ILE A 39 -26.85 -5.96 1.75
CA ILE A 39 -27.56 -6.65 0.67
C ILE A 39 -28.50 -7.72 1.27
N LEU A 40 -28.03 -8.51 2.23
CA LEU A 40 -28.86 -9.52 2.90
C LEU A 40 -30.02 -8.89 3.67
N MET A 41 -29.78 -7.78 4.37
CA MET A 41 -30.85 -7.04 5.04
C MET A 41 -31.88 -6.52 4.03
N LEU A 42 -31.43 -5.87 2.96
CA LEU A 42 -32.30 -5.34 1.91
C LEU A 42 -33.17 -6.43 1.28
N LEU A 43 -32.58 -7.59 0.95
CA LEU A 43 -33.32 -8.70 0.39
C LEU A 43 -34.41 -9.19 1.36
N LYS A 44 -34.13 -9.26 2.66
CA LYS A 44 -35.15 -9.64 3.66
C LYS A 44 -36.30 -8.65 3.74
N THR A 45 -36.06 -7.36 3.51
CA THR A 45 -37.12 -6.34 3.56
C THR A 45 -37.95 -6.28 2.27
N VAL A 46 -37.34 -6.60 1.13
CA VAL A 46 -37.96 -6.41 -0.20
C VAL A 46 -38.64 -7.70 -0.71
N LEU A 47 -38.08 -8.87 -0.40
CA LEU A 47 -38.63 -10.15 -0.87
C LEU A 47 -39.55 -10.79 0.17
N PRO A 48 -40.76 -11.23 -0.20
CA PRO A 48 -41.58 -12.06 0.66
C PRO A 48 -40.86 -13.39 0.97
N GLU A 49 -41.03 -13.92 2.19
CA GLU A 49 -40.28 -15.09 2.70
C GLU A 49 -40.35 -16.31 1.77
N ILE A 50 -41.48 -16.50 1.09
CA ILE A 50 -41.70 -17.61 0.15
C ILE A 50 -40.79 -17.48 -1.09
N ALA A 51 -40.67 -16.26 -1.64
CA ALA A 51 -39.79 -16.00 -2.78
C ALA A 51 -38.31 -16.13 -2.41
N MET A 52 -37.95 -15.79 -1.17
CA MET A 52 -36.59 -15.98 -0.62
C MET A 52 -36.18 -17.46 -0.57
N ILE A 53 -37.12 -18.37 -0.28
CA ILE A 53 -36.84 -19.81 -0.23
C ILE A 53 -36.64 -20.37 -1.64
N GLU A 54 -37.48 -19.97 -2.60
CA GLU A 54 -37.37 -20.43 -4.00
C GLU A 54 -36.13 -19.88 -4.72
N THR A 55 -35.73 -18.63 -4.43
CA THR A 55 -34.59 -17.97 -5.09
C THR A 55 -33.28 -18.06 -4.33
N ARG A 56 -33.23 -18.82 -3.22
CA ARG A 56 -32.06 -18.92 -2.33
C ARG A 56 -30.76 -19.24 -3.07
N ASP A 57 -30.82 -20.19 -4.00
CA ASP A 57 -29.64 -20.60 -4.77
C ASP A 57 -29.19 -19.53 -5.76
N GLU A 58 -30.11 -18.78 -6.36
CA GLU A 58 -29.80 -17.65 -7.24
C GLU A 58 -29.18 -16.49 -6.47
N ILE A 59 -29.72 -16.18 -5.29
CA ILE A 59 -29.17 -15.19 -4.37
C ILE A 59 -27.75 -15.58 -3.97
N PHE A 60 -27.52 -16.85 -3.66
CA PHE A 60 -26.18 -17.33 -3.31
C PHE A 60 -25.20 -17.25 -4.48
N ARG A 61 -25.61 -17.64 -5.69
CA ARG A 61 -24.81 -17.49 -6.92
C ARG A 61 -24.49 -16.04 -7.21
N PHE A 62 -25.47 -15.14 -7.03
CA PHE A 62 -25.30 -13.71 -7.19
C PHE A 62 -24.32 -13.14 -6.15
N GLY A 63 -24.39 -13.58 -4.90
CA GLY A 63 -23.43 -13.24 -3.85
C GLY A 63 -22.00 -13.66 -4.21
N ILE A 64 -21.82 -14.91 -4.66
CA ILE A 64 -20.51 -15.40 -5.13
C ILE A 64 -19.99 -14.56 -6.29
N PHE A 65 -20.86 -14.22 -7.25
CA PHE A 65 -20.49 -13.41 -8.41
C PHE A 65 -20.02 -12.00 -7.98
N ILE A 66 -20.75 -11.35 -7.07
CA ILE A 66 -20.34 -10.04 -6.51
C ILE A 66 -19.01 -10.18 -5.78
N MET A 67 -18.83 -11.20 -4.93
CA MET A 67 -17.57 -11.41 -4.21
C MET A 67 -16.40 -11.61 -5.18
N ALA A 68 -16.59 -12.35 -6.27
CA ALA A 68 -15.57 -12.53 -7.28
C ALA A 68 -15.20 -11.20 -7.96
N GLN A 69 -16.19 -10.36 -8.29
CA GLN A 69 -15.92 -9.02 -8.85
C GLN A 69 -15.19 -8.11 -7.86
N LEU A 70 -15.62 -8.08 -6.61
CA LEU A 70 -14.97 -7.32 -5.54
C LEU A 70 -13.52 -7.78 -5.33
N PHE A 71 -13.27 -9.08 -5.39
CA PHE A 71 -11.92 -9.62 -5.31
C PHE A 71 -11.03 -9.15 -6.47
N VAL A 72 -11.54 -9.10 -7.71
CA VAL A 72 -10.79 -8.58 -8.86
C VAL A 72 -10.46 -7.09 -8.68
N ILE A 73 -11.43 -6.29 -8.23
CA ILE A 73 -11.21 -4.86 -7.92
C ILE A 73 -10.14 -4.71 -6.83
N PHE A 74 -10.22 -5.52 -5.77
CA PHE A 74 -9.23 -5.54 -4.71
C PHE A 74 -7.84 -5.90 -5.21
N ALA A 75 -7.71 -6.94 -6.03
CA ALA A 75 -6.44 -7.35 -6.60
C ALA A 75 -5.82 -6.22 -7.44
N ALA A 76 -6.63 -5.54 -8.26
CA ALA A 76 -6.18 -4.38 -9.02
C ALA A 76 -5.72 -3.22 -8.12
N LEU A 77 -6.47 -2.91 -7.06
CA LEU A 77 -6.11 -1.90 -6.07
C LEU A 77 -4.82 -2.25 -5.31
N ALA A 78 -4.67 -3.52 -4.91
CA ALA A 78 -3.48 -3.99 -4.22
C ALA A 78 -2.24 -3.89 -5.10
N VAL A 79 -2.32 -4.29 -6.36
CA VAL A 79 -1.23 -4.19 -7.33
C VAL A 79 -0.85 -2.72 -7.58
N THR A 80 -1.82 -1.87 -7.89
CA THR A 80 -1.57 -0.44 -8.17
C THR A 80 -0.97 0.28 -6.96
N THR A 81 -1.51 0.03 -5.76
CA THR A 81 -0.98 0.56 -4.50
C THR A 81 0.44 0.08 -4.24
N THR A 82 0.72 -1.21 -4.43
CA THR A 82 2.06 -1.77 -4.21
C THR A 82 3.08 -1.13 -5.16
N ILE A 83 2.73 -0.98 -6.45
CA ILE A 83 3.57 -0.31 -7.45
C ILE A 83 3.84 1.15 -7.05
N HIS A 84 2.80 1.88 -6.64
CA HIS A 84 2.95 3.26 -6.18
C HIS A 84 3.82 3.35 -4.92
N LEU A 85 3.57 2.52 -3.92
CA LEU A 85 4.33 2.50 -2.68
C LEU A 85 5.81 2.19 -2.94
N HIS A 86 6.12 1.24 -3.82
CA HIS A 86 7.49 0.90 -4.19
C HIS A 86 8.23 2.11 -4.81
N ARG A 87 7.53 2.95 -5.58
CA ARG A 87 8.10 4.19 -6.13
C ARG A 87 8.48 5.23 -5.08
N PHE A 88 7.89 5.19 -3.88
CA PHE A 88 8.24 6.10 -2.77
C PHE A 88 9.20 5.48 -1.77
N VAL A 89 8.96 4.23 -1.35
CA VAL A 89 9.73 3.57 -0.28
C VAL A 89 11.19 3.34 -0.70
N GLY A 90 11.45 2.93 -1.94
CA GLY A 90 12.81 2.69 -2.42
C GLY A 90 13.70 3.94 -2.36
N PRO A 91 13.28 5.06 -2.96
CA PRO A 91 13.98 6.34 -2.84
C PRO A 91 14.12 6.84 -1.41
N LEU A 92 13.06 6.75 -0.60
CA LEU A 92 13.08 7.18 0.79
C LEU A 92 14.14 6.41 1.59
N ALA A 93 14.17 5.08 1.47
CA ALA A 93 15.15 4.24 2.15
C ALA A 93 16.60 4.57 1.74
N ARG A 94 16.82 4.85 0.44
CA ARG A 94 18.12 5.34 -0.07
C ARG A 94 18.50 6.66 0.60
N LEU A 95 17.59 7.63 0.59
CA LEU A 95 17.82 8.96 1.17
C LEU A 95 18.12 8.88 2.66
N THR A 96 17.38 8.07 3.43
CA THR A 96 17.66 7.85 4.85
C THR A 96 19.08 7.33 5.06
N ARG A 97 19.52 6.32 4.29
CA ARG A 97 20.89 5.80 4.41
C ARG A 97 21.95 6.83 4.06
N GLU A 98 21.74 7.61 3.00
CA GLU A 98 22.67 8.67 2.60
C GLU A 98 22.78 9.77 3.66
N ILE A 99 21.64 10.25 4.18
CA ILE A 99 21.60 11.28 5.23
C ILE A 99 22.25 10.77 6.52
N THR A 100 21.94 9.55 6.95
CA THR A 100 22.56 8.95 8.15
C THR A 100 24.08 8.80 8.01
N ALA A 101 24.57 8.48 6.81
CA ALA A 101 26.01 8.44 6.54
C ALA A 101 26.64 9.84 6.63
N MET A 102 25.99 10.86 6.06
CA MET A 102 26.47 12.25 6.14
C MET A 102 26.52 12.77 7.57
N THR A 103 25.49 12.47 8.38
CA THR A 103 25.45 12.92 9.78
C THR A 103 26.47 12.19 10.65
N ARG A 104 26.82 10.93 10.32
CA ARG A 104 27.83 10.17 11.07
C ARG A 104 29.24 10.61 10.73
N ASP A 105 29.52 10.83 9.45
CA ASP A 105 30.88 11.11 8.96
C ASP A 105 31.15 12.62 8.85
N SER A 106 30.21 13.48 9.27
CA SER A 106 30.21 14.95 9.16
C SER A 106 30.56 15.47 7.75
N ASN A 107 30.27 14.67 6.72
CA ASN A 107 30.58 14.95 5.33
C ASN A 107 29.29 15.16 4.55
N TYR A 108 28.85 16.42 4.50
CA TYR A 108 27.64 16.83 3.80
C TYR A 108 27.91 16.96 2.31
N LYS A 109 27.27 16.10 1.51
CA LYS A 109 27.38 16.10 0.04
C LYS A 109 26.00 16.20 -0.59
N ILE A 110 25.96 16.67 -1.84
CA ILE A 110 24.73 16.74 -2.63
C ILE A 110 24.18 15.33 -2.86
N LEU A 111 22.89 15.14 -2.57
CA LEU A 111 22.15 13.90 -2.77
C LEU A 111 21.87 13.66 -4.25
N THR A 112 22.02 12.43 -4.71
CA THR A 112 21.76 12.09 -6.11
C THR A 112 20.28 11.86 -6.38
N VAL A 113 19.78 12.49 -7.46
CA VAL A 113 18.39 12.39 -7.90
C VAL A 113 18.32 11.59 -9.20
N ARG A 114 17.44 10.58 -9.26
CA ARG A 114 17.19 9.84 -10.50
C ARG A 114 16.13 10.54 -11.33
N LYS A 115 16.21 10.41 -12.66
CA LYS A 115 15.39 11.17 -13.64
C LYS A 115 13.86 11.00 -13.48
N ASN A 116 13.40 9.94 -12.81
CA ASN A 116 11.97 9.64 -12.57
C ASN A 116 11.68 9.32 -11.09
N ASP A 117 12.48 9.87 -10.18
CA ASP A 117 12.28 9.65 -8.75
C ASP A 117 11.04 10.41 -8.28
N ALA A 118 10.07 9.74 -7.66
CA ALA A 118 8.81 10.38 -7.21
C ALA A 118 9.09 11.47 -6.15
N MET A 119 10.24 11.39 -5.48
CA MET A 119 10.68 12.34 -4.47
C MET A 119 11.64 13.42 -5.01
N ARG A 120 11.80 13.54 -6.34
CA ARG A 120 12.78 14.44 -6.97
C ARG A 120 12.75 15.88 -6.42
N SER A 121 11.57 16.51 -6.41
CA SER A 121 11.41 17.89 -5.93
C SER A 121 11.82 18.04 -4.46
N PHE A 122 11.52 17.04 -3.62
CA PHE A 122 11.94 17.01 -2.22
C PHE A 122 13.47 16.92 -2.08
N VAL A 123 14.12 16.06 -2.87
CA VAL A 123 15.59 15.94 -2.84
C VAL A 123 16.27 17.19 -3.38
N GLU A 124 15.73 17.83 -4.41
CA GLU A 124 16.23 19.11 -4.93
C GLU A 124 16.14 20.22 -3.86
N THR A 125 15.06 20.23 -3.08
CA THR A 125 14.89 21.16 -1.95
C THR A 125 15.92 20.88 -0.85
N LEU A 126 16.13 19.62 -0.48
CA LEU A 126 17.17 19.22 0.47
C LEU A 126 18.57 19.62 -0.01
N ASN A 127 18.87 19.42 -1.28
CA ASN A 127 20.16 19.81 -1.87
C ASN A 127 20.39 21.32 -1.81
N THR A 128 19.33 22.11 -1.99
CA THR A 128 19.39 23.57 -1.83
C THR A 128 19.76 23.95 -0.40
N ILE A 129 19.20 23.28 0.60
CA ILE A 129 19.55 23.50 2.02
C ILE A 129 21.00 23.08 2.29
N LEU A 130 21.40 21.89 1.83
CA LEU A 130 22.76 21.37 2.00
C LEU A 130 23.81 22.30 1.40
N SER A 131 23.55 22.88 0.22
CA SER A 131 24.47 23.83 -0.41
C SER A 131 24.70 25.12 0.38
N LYS A 132 23.75 25.51 1.24
CA LYS A 132 23.89 26.67 2.12
C LYS A 132 24.65 26.35 3.41
N ILE A 133 24.68 25.08 3.81
CA ILE A 133 25.35 24.61 5.04
C ILE A 133 26.80 24.22 4.76
N SER A 134 27.10 23.78 3.52
CA SER A 134 28.45 23.40 3.09
C SER A 134 29.30 24.59 2.61
N GLN A 135 28.78 25.82 2.66
CA GLN A 135 29.54 27.07 2.51
C GLN A 135 30.06 27.52 3.86
#